data_AF-A0A5C6KR52-F1
#
_entry.id   AF-A0A5C6KR52-F1
#
_cell.length_a   1.000
_cell.length_b   1.000
_cell.length_c   1.000
_cell.angle_alpha   90.00
_cell.angle_beta   90.00
_cell.angle_gamma   90.00
#
_symmetry.space_group_name_H-M   'P 1'
#
loop_
_entity.id
_entity.type
_entity.pdbx_description
1 polymer ?
#
loop_
_entity_poly.entity_id
_entity_poly.type
_entity_poly.pdbx_seq_one_letter_code
_entity_poly.pdbx_strand_id
1 'polypeptide(L)'
;MIEIKDKSQCCGCNACVQRCPKQCIAMCEDEEGFLYPEVDEAICIDCGLCENVCPVINQADARIPLQVYAAKNTDEKIRMHSSSGGVFSILAEQTIKQGGVVFGARFDENWEVKHDYTETIDGVSVFRGSKYVQSKTGDTFKQAEQFLKQNRKVLFSGTPCQIVALKRYLKKEYENLLLVDFICHGVPSPGVWRKYLKQVIALTCDKNTVSSHLKLLLSERNALVEGISFRDKRLGWQKYSFSLTLSTTDESGNKNTVSLSESLNENLFMRGFLANLYLRPSCYACPANKGKSGSDITLGDYWGISSLMPDYDDDKGISAISVNTEKGKAVYATLNVDNRSTSYEALCQRNPSLVRACDIPKNRERFFNLWYAIDFKCVIEELTKRSLRGRIYSVVMRAIGAFFGTKGKKIIKKLLGR
;
A
#
# COMPACT_ATOMS: atom_id res chain seq x y z
N MET A 1 21.06 -6.47 21.53
CA MET A 1 20.96 -7.02 20.17
C MET A 1 19.49 -7.20 19.79
N ILE A 2 19.09 -6.88 18.55
CA ILE A 2 17.69 -7.07 18.13
C ILE A 2 17.30 -8.55 18.02
N GLU A 3 16.16 -8.91 18.60
CA GLU A 3 15.60 -10.25 18.61
C GLU A 3 14.07 -10.16 18.44
N ILE A 4 13.46 -11.04 17.64
CA ILE A 4 12.01 -11.02 17.35
C ILE A 4 11.33 -12.25 17.95
N LYS A 5 11.02 -12.20 19.26
CA LYS A 5 10.21 -13.22 19.95
C LYS A 5 8.72 -13.16 19.59
N ASP A 6 8.22 -12.00 19.18
CA ASP A 6 6.86 -11.80 18.67
C ASP A 6 6.91 -11.12 17.30
N LYS A 7 6.33 -11.78 16.28
CA LYS A 7 6.24 -11.29 14.89
C LYS A 7 5.57 -9.90 14.81
N SER A 8 4.68 -9.55 15.76
CA SER A 8 4.05 -8.22 15.83
C SER A 8 5.05 -7.10 16.11
N GLN A 9 6.19 -7.40 16.74
CA GLN A 9 7.19 -6.43 17.16
C GLN A 9 8.26 -6.12 16.09
N CYS A 10 8.22 -6.74 14.91
CA CYS A 10 9.19 -6.49 13.85
C CYS A 10 8.98 -5.16 13.04
N CYS A 11 8.67 -4.11 12.21
CA CYS A 11 7.80 -3.86 11.01
C CYS A 11 8.28 -4.46 9.67
N GLY A 12 9.40 -5.19 9.62
CA GLY A 12 10.01 -5.65 8.36
C GLY A 12 10.51 -4.50 7.47
N CYS A 13 11.26 -3.55 8.05
CA CYS A 13 11.66 -2.30 7.39
C CYS A 13 13.15 -2.23 6.97
N ASN A 14 13.92 -3.29 7.18
CA ASN A 14 15.37 -3.43 6.90
C ASN A 14 16.33 -2.42 7.58
N ALA A 15 15.85 -1.46 8.40
CA ALA A 15 16.71 -0.48 9.06
C ALA A 15 17.82 -1.12 9.93
N CYS A 16 17.49 -2.18 10.68
CA CYS A 16 18.43 -2.92 11.51
C CYS A 16 19.57 -3.54 10.68
N VAL A 17 19.26 -4.15 9.54
CA VAL A 17 20.22 -4.73 8.58
C VAL A 17 21.11 -3.64 7.99
N GLN A 18 20.51 -2.60 7.41
CA GLN A 18 21.26 -1.51 6.76
C GLN A 18 22.15 -0.71 7.73
N ARG A 19 21.90 -0.76 9.05
CA ARG A 19 22.71 -0.08 10.07
C ARG A 19 23.64 -1.00 10.86
N CYS A 20 23.64 -2.32 10.59
CA CYS A 20 24.55 -3.23 11.26
C CYS A 20 25.99 -3.06 10.71
N PRO A 21 26.97 -2.59 11.50
CA PRO A 21 28.32 -2.31 10.99
C PRO A 21 29.10 -3.59 10.64
N LYS A 22 28.64 -4.75 11.13
CA LYS A 22 29.18 -6.07 10.84
C LYS A 22 28.41 -6.83 9.75
N GLN A 23 27.29 -6.29 9.28
CA GLN A 23 26.36 -6.94 8.33
C GLN A 23 25.86 -8.33 8.78
N CYS A 24 25.94 -8.64 10.08
CA CYS A 24 25.57 -9.93 10.67
C CYS A 24 24.05 -10.14 10.84
N ILE A 25 23.21 -9.47 10.05
CA ILE A 25 21.74 -9.57 10.14
C ILE A 25 21.18 -9.85 8.75
N ALA A 26 20.56 -11.01 8.57
CA ALA A 26 19.85 -11.39 7.35
C ALA A 26 18.35 -11.06 7.48
N MET A 27 17.64 -10.94 6.35
CA MET A 27 16.17 -10.93 6.33
C MET A 27 15.65 -12.27 5.83
N CYS A 28 15.16 -13.11 6.73
CA CYS A 28 14.63 -14.45 6.42
C CYS A 28 13.10 -14.40 6.30
N GLU A 29 12.53 -15.26 5.45
CA GLU A 29 11.08 -15.31 5.21
C GLU A 29 10.40 -16.39 6.05
N ASP A 30 9.25 -16.05 6.62
CA ASP A 30 8.50 -16.94 7.51
C ASP A 30 7.35 -17.70 6.83
N GLU A 31 6.68 -18.55 7.61
CA GLU A 31 5.52 -19.36 7.22
C GLU A 31 4.29 -18.55 6.77
N GLU A 32 4.26 -17.24 7.01
CA GLU A 32 3.24 -16.32 6.49
C GLU A 32 3.69 -15.63 5.19
N GLY A 33 4.95 -15.78 4.77
CA GLY A 33 5.55 -15.10 3.63
C GLY A 33 5.98 -13.66 3.92
N PHE A 34 6.34 -13.34 5.17
CA PHE A 34 6.87 -12.05 5.61
C PHE A 34 8.35 -12.15 6.00
N LEU A 35 9.11 -11.07 5.78
CA LEU A 35 10.53 -11.00 6.14
C LEU A 35 10.76 -10.49 7.57
N TYR A 36 11.70 -11.12 8.29
CA TYR A 36 12.15 -10.78 9.65
C TYR A 36 13.69 -10.82 9.77
N PRO A 37 14.29 -10.01 10.66
CA PRO A 37 15.72 -10.04 10.92
C PRO A 37 16.12 -11.27 11.75
N GLU A 38 17.07 -12.03 11.24
CA GLU A 38 17.81 -13.06 11.98
C GLU A 38 19.27 -12.60 12.13
N VAL A 39 19.89 -12.83 13.29
CA VAL A 39 21.22 -12.29 13.63
C VAL A 39 22.21 -13.44 13.83
N ASP A 40 23.37 -13.34 13.19
CA ASP A 40 24.54 -14.16 13.51
C ASP A 40 25.20 -13.61 14.79
N GLU A 41 25.00 -14.32 15.91
CA GLU A 41 25.53 -13.95 17.22
C GLU A 41 27.05 -14.02 17.30
N ALA A 42 27.70 -14.91 16.53
CA ALA A 42 29.16 -15.08 16.53
C ALA A 42 29.89 -13.92 15.82
N ILE A 43 29.20 -13.23 14.89
CA ILE A 43 29.71 -12.02 14.20
C ILE A 43 29.21 -10.74 14.90
N CYS A 44 28.18 -10.82 15.74
CA CYS A 44 27.62 -9.68 16.47
C CYS A 44 28.60 -9.09 17.50
N ILE A 45 28.64 -7.75 17.59
CA ILE A 45 29.47 -6.99 18.54
C ILE A 45 28.63 -6.18 19.54
N ASP A 46 27.37 -6.61 19.74
CA ASP A 46 26.30 -6.00 20.55
C ASP A 46 26.27 -4.45 20.62
N CYS A 47 26.56 -3.78 19.50
CA CYS A 47 26.63 -2.32 19.43
C CYS A 47 25.28 -1.59 19.60
N GLY A 48 24.19 -2.29 19.91
CA GLY A 48 22.82 -1.77 20.06
C GLY A 48 22.23 -1.05 18.84
N LEU A 49 22.96 -0.92 17.73
CA LEU A 49 22.56 -0.07 16.59
C LEU A 49 21.27 -0.54 15.91
N CYS A 50 21.03 -1.85 15.91
CA CYS A 50 19.84 -2.47 15.33
C CYS A 50 18.56 -2.20 16.14
N GLU A 51 18.63 -2.21 17.49
CA GLU A 51 17.52 -1.76 18.34
C GLU A 51 17.30 -0.25 18.24
N ASN A 52 18.36 0.56 18.26
CA ASN A 52 18.29 2.03 18.20
C ASN A 52 17.61 2.57 16.92
N VAL A 53 17.63 1.82 15.81
CA VAL A 53 16.92 2.18 14.56
C VAL A 53 15.54 1.56 14.43
N CYS A 54 15.12 0.69 15.36
CA CYS A 54 13.85 -0.02 15.28
C CYS A 54 12.65 0.93 15.54
N PRO A 55 11.68 1.05 14.62
CA PRO A 55 10.53 1.94 14.79
C PRO A 55 9.48 1.42 15.78
N VAL A 56 9.54 0.15 16.18
CA VAL A 56 8.64 -0.45 17.18
C VAL A 56 9.12 -0.14 18.60
N ILE A 57 10.43 -0.27 18.84
CA ILE A 57 11.09 0.07 20.11
C ILE A 57 11.07 1.59 20.31
N ASN A 58 11.48 2.36 19.30
CA ASN A 58 11.68 3.81 19.39
C ASN A 58 10.51 4.57 18.75
N GLN A 59 9.29 4.35 19.26
CA GLN A 59 8.11 5.07 18.78
C GLN A 59 8.24 6.58 18.99
N ALA A 60 7.44 7.35 18.24
CA ALA A 60 7.19 8.77 18.52
C ALA A 60 5.83 8.93 19.21
N ASP A 61 5.56 10.13 19.72
CA ASP A 61 4.25 10.52 20.22
C ASP A 61 3.23 10.73 19.09
N ALA A 62 1.95 10.61 19.45
CA ALA A 62 0.86 10.90 18.52
C ALA A 62 0.79 12.43 18.28
N ARG A 63 0.52 12.83 17.04
CA ARG A 63 0.39 14.24 16.65
C ARG A 63 -0.78 14.45 15.70
N ILE A 64 -1.34 15.65 15.75
CA ILE A 64 -2.30 16.17 14.78
C ILE A 64 -1.55 16.99 13.72
N PRO A 65 -2.07 17.09 12.48
CA PRO A 65 -1.51 17.98 11.46
C PRO A 65 -1.75 19.46 11.78
N LEU A 66 -0.93 20.31 11.20
CA LEU A 66 -1.05 21.77 11.23
C LEU A 66 -2.21 22.25 10.35
N GLN A 67 -2.38 21.62 9.19
CA GLN A 67 -3.40 21.95 8.19
C GLN A 67 -3.88 20.69 7.45
N VAL A 68 -5.14 20.67 7.00
CA VAL A 68 -5.75 19.54 6.28
C VAL A 68 -6.48 20.05 5.03
N TYR A 69 -6.34 19.33 3.92
CA TYR A 69 -6.94 19.69 2.64
C TYR A 69 -7.59 18.50 1.93
N ALA A 70 -8.66 18.78 1.19
CA ALA A 70 -9.07 17.99 0.02
C ALA A 70 -8.31 18.55 -1.20
N ALA A 71 -7.69 17.70 -2.02
CA ALA A 71 -6.87 18.17 -3.15
C ALA A 71 -6.89 17.23 -4.36
N LYS A 72 -6.74 17.81 -5.56
CA LYS A 72 -6.57 17.12 -6.84
C LYS A 72 -5.54 17.79 -7.75
N ASN A 73 -4.77 16.97 -8.43
CA ASN A 73 -3.84 17.38 -9.48
C ASN A 73 -4.65 17.94 -10.67
N THR A 74 -4.18 19.06 -11.22
CA THR A 74 -4.79 19.74 -12.37
C THR A 74 -4.54 19.01 -13.68
N ASP A 75 -3.50 18.17 -13.76
CA ASP A 75 -3.33 17.20 -14.85
C ASP A 75 -4.24 15.98 -14.64
N GLU A 76 -5.29 15.91 -15.46
CA GLU A 76 -6.24 14.79 -15.43
C GLU A 76 -5.62 13.45 -15.84
N LYS A 77 -4.63 13.41 -16.74
CA LYS A 77 -3.98 12.15 -17.14
C LYS A 77 -3.18 11.57 -15.98
N ILE A 78 -2.37 12.39 -15.31
CA ILE A 78 -1.62 12.00 -14.11
C ILE A 78 -2.58 11.59 -13.00
N ARG A 79 -3.67 12.36 -12.82
CA ARG A 79 -4.72 12.03 -11.84
C ARG A 79 -5.40 10.70 -12.15
N MET A 80 -5.75 10.40 -13.39
CA MET A 80 -6.40 9.13 -13.76
C MET A 80 -5.48 7.91 -13.61
N HIS A 81 -4.17 8.06 -13.80
CA HIS A 81 -3.16 7.03 -13.49
C HIS A 81 -2.74 7.00 -12.01
N SER A 82 -3.33 7.86 -11.17
CA SER A 82 -3.11 7.88 -9.72
C SER A 82 -4.30 7.26 -8.97
N SER A 83 -4.05 6.60 -7.84
CA SER A 83 -5.11 5.97 -7.04
C SER A 83 -6.16 6.91 -6.46
N SER A 84 -5.88 8.22 -6.46
CA SER A 84 -6.61 9.25 -5.75
C SER A 84 -6.43 10.59 -6.50
N GLY A 85 -6.43 11.73 -5.79
CA GLY A 85 -6.19 13.06 -6.36
C GLY A 85 -4.85 13.27 -7.10
N GLY A 86 -3.85 12.40 -6.92
CA GLY A 86 -2.61 12.43 -7.72
C GLY A 86 -1.55 13.44 -7.28
N VAL A 87 -1.62 13.93 -6.03
CA VAL A 87 -0.72 14.95 -5.46
C VAL A 87 0.72 14.45 -5.25
N PHE A 88 0.92 13.14 -5.06
CA PHE A 88 2.26 12.53 -5.01
C PHE A 88 3.11 12.90 -6.23
N SER A 89 2.52 12.82 -7.43
CA SER A 89 3.21 13.13 -8.69
C SER A 89 3.68 14.59 -8.72
N ILE A 90 2.90 15.54 -8.19
CA ILE A 90 3.28 16.96 -8.14
C ILE A 90 4.51 17.15 -7.25
N LEU A 91 4.50 16.57 -6.05
CA LEU A 91 5.62 16.60 -5.10
C LEU A 91 6.90 15.96 -5.69
N ALA A 92 6.74 14.80 -6.34
CA ALA A 92 7.83 14.07 -6.97
C ALA A 92 8.42 14.84 -8.16
N GLU A 93 7.59 15.29 -9.10
CA GLU A 93 8.03 16.02 -10.29
C GLU A 93 8.63 17.39 -9.94
N GLN A 94 8.12 18.06 -8.90
CA GLN A 94 8.76 19.27 -8.35
C GLN A 94 10.15 18.96 -7.77
N THR A 95 10.32 17.82 -7.10
CA THR A 95 11.62 17.39 -6.55
C THR A 95 12.63 17.12 -7.66
N ILE A 96 12.23 16.39 -8.71
CA ILE A 96 13.08 16.12 -9.89
C ILE A 96 13.43 17.41 -10.64
N LYS A 97 12.47 18.32 -10.87
CA LYS A 97 12.70 19.64 -11.49
C LYS A 97 13.67 20.53 -10.70
N GLN A 98 13.90 20.24 -9.42
CA GLN A 98 14.88 20.91 -8.56
C GLN A 98 16.21 20.13 -8.43
N GLY A 99 16.50 19.21 -9.35
CA GLY A 99 17.72 18.38 -9.35
C GLY A 99 17.76 17.34 -8.22
N GLY A 100 16.61 17.01 -7.62
CA GLY A 100 16.49 16.05 -6.53
C GLY A 100 16.31 14.60 -6.98
N VAL A 101 16.09 13.73 -5.99
CA VAL A 101 15.86 12.29 -6.12
C VAL A 101 14.53 11.94 -5.46
N VAL A 102 13.75 11.05 -6.05
CA VAL A 102 12.46 10.58 -5.48
C VAL A 102 12.53 9.09 -5.21
N PHE A 103 12.26 8.69 -3.97
CA PHE A 103 12.11 7.27 -3.58
C PHE A 103 10.63 6.90 -3.46
N GLY A 104 10.27 5.69 -3.88
CA GLY A 104 8.91 5.16 -3.76
C GLY A 104 8.81 3.66 -4.07
N ALA A 105 7.58 3.13 -3.98
CA ALA A 105 7.30 1.71 -4.18
C ALA A 105 6.92 1.39 -5.63
N ARG A 106 7.67 0.50 -6.28
CA ARG A 106 7.46 -0.02 -7.64
C ARG A 106 7.21 -1.53 -7.62
N PHE A 107 6.75 -2.08 -8.73
CA PHE A 107 6.90 -3.52 -8.99
C PHE A 107 8.34 -3.83 -9.43
N ASP A 108 8.79 -5.03 -9.08
CA ASP A 108 10.01 -5.65 -9.60
C ASP A 108 9.72 -6.63 -10.74
N GLU A 109 10.80 -7.16 -11.30
CA GLU A 109 10.85 -8.19 -12.34
C GLU A 109 10.03 -9.47 -12.04
N ASN A 110 9.73 -9.77 -10.77
CA ASN A 110 8.90 -10.90 -10.36
C ASN A 110 7.46 -10.48 -10.00
N TRP A 111 7.11 -9.20 -10.23
CA TRP A 111 5.88 -8.56 -9.77
C TRP A 111 5.66 -8.60 -8.25
N GLU A 112 6.73 -8.78 -7.47
CA GLU A 112 6.75 -8.35 -6.08
C GLU A 112 6.97 -6.83 -5.99
N VAL A 113 6.85 -6.26 -4.81
CA VAL A 113 6.98 -4.81 -4.62
C VAL A 113 8.32 -4.50 -3.94
N LYS A 114 9.10 -3.58 -4.51
CA LYS A 114 10.32 -3.04 -3.89
C LYS A 114 10.26 -1.52 -3.78
N HIS A 115 10.90 -0.96 -2.75
CA HIS A 115 11.28 0.44 -2.78
C HIS A 115 12.49 0.61 -3.69
N ASP A 116 12.49 1.70 -4.45
CA ASP A 116 13.51 2.07 -5.43
C ASP A 116 13.54 3.61 -5.53
N TYR A 117 14.43 4.17 -6.34
CA TYR A 117 14.49 5.62 -6.58
C TYR A 117 14.49 6.00 -8.06
N THR A 118 14.26 7.29 -8.32
CA THR A 118 14.43 7.88 -9.65
C THR A 118 14.99 9.30 -9.57
N GLU A 119 15.67 9.69 -10.64
CA GLU A 119 16.18 11.04 -10.89
C GLU A 119 15.55 11.65 -12.16
N THR A 120 14.53 11.00 -12.74
CA THR A 120 13.85 11.44 -13.98
C THR A 120 12.34 11.57 -13.82
N ILE A 121 11.72 12.42 -14.65
CA ILE A 121 10.27 12.66 -14.63
C ILE A 121 9.50 11.40 -15.05
N ASP A 122 9.95 10.71 -16.10
CA ASP A 122 9.30 9.49 -16.59
C ASP A 122 9.38 8.36 -15.55
N GLY A 123 10.48 8.28 -14.80
CA GLY A 123 10.65 7.33 -13.71
C GLY A 123 9.70 7.53 -12.53
N VAL A 124 9.12 8.73 -12.33
CA VAL A 124 8.07 8.95 -11.31
C VAL A 124 6.84 8.07 -11.58
N SER A 125 6.59 7.71 -12.84
CA SER A 125 5.42 6.93 -13.23
C SER A 125 5.32 5.56 -12.54
N VAL A 126 6.43 4.85 -12.30
CA VAL A 126 6.41 3.51 -11.69
C VAL A 126 6.03 3.52 -10.20
N PHE A 127 6.20 4.68 -9.55
CA PHE A 127 5.79 4.90 -8.16
C PHE A 127 4.32 5.31 -8.03
N ARG A 128 3.68 5.77 -9.11
CA ARG A 128 2.23 6.02 -9.14
C ARG A 128 1.46 4.70 -8.90
N GLY A 129 0.24 4.83 -8.39
CA GLY A 129 -0.63 3.70 -8.05
C GLY A 129 -0.26 2.99 -6.74
N SER A 130 -1.25 2.78 -5.87
CA SER A 130 -1.16 1.94 -4.67
C SER A 130 -0.87 0.49 -5.05
N LYS A 131 0.03 -0.15 -4.30
CA LYS A 131 0.47 -1.52 -4.49
C LYS A 131 0.22 -2.25 -3.16
N TYR A 132 -0.83 -3.07 -3.09
CA TYR A 132 -1.25 -3.72 -1.84
C TYR A 132 -0.46 -5.00 -1.59
N VAL A 133 0.84 -4.85 -1.35
CA VAL A 133 1.79 -5.89 -0.92
C VAL A 133 2.82 -5.20 -0.04
N GLN A 134 3.43 -5.87 0.95
CA GLN A 134 4.58 -5.28 1.63
C GLN A 134 5.72 -5.05 0.63
N SER A 135 6.23 -3.82 0.60
CA SER A 135 7.40 -3.49 -0.22
C SER A 135 8.70 -3.88 0.49
N LYS A 136 9.60 -4.54 -0.23
CA LYS A 136 10.99 -4.79 0.22
C LYS A 136 11.74 -3.47 0.23
N THR A 137 12.21 -3.01 1.40
CA THR A 137 12.96 -1.74 1.53
C THR A 137 14.35 -1.80 0.88
N GLY A 138 14.97 -2.99 0.81
CA GLY A 138 16.33 -3.15 0.27
C GLY A 138 17.36 -2.31 1.03
N ASP A 139 18.19 -1.58 0.27
CA ASP A 139 19.24 -0.66 0.73
C ASP A 139 18.80 0.83 0.64
N THR A 140 17.51 1.12 0.46
CA THR A 140 17.06 2.48 0.10
C THR A 140 17.27 3.56 1.17
N PHE A 141 17.45 3.22 2.45
CA PHE A 141 17.77 4.23 3.48
C PHE A 141 19.24 4.63 3.44
N LYS A 142 20.14 3.68 3.16
CA LYS A 142 21.58 3.89 2.88
C LYS A 142 21.76 4.71 1.60
N GLN A 143 21.02 4.42 0.53
CA GLN A 143 21.01 5.22 -0.70
C GLN A 143 20.49 6.65 -0.45
N ALA A 144 19.39 6.81 0.30
CA ALA A 144 18.90 8.13 0.69
C ALA A 144 19.93 8.91 1.52
N GLU A 145 20.60 8.27 2.50
CA GLU A 145 21.68 8.89 3.28
C GLU A 145 22.87 9.33 2.40
N GLN A 146 23.21 8.59 1.34
CA GLN A 146 24.25 8.96 0.37
C GLN A 146 23.88 10.23 -0.41
N PHE A 147 22.69 10.29 -1.03
CA PHE A 147 22.23 11.49 -1.74
C PHE A 147 22.10 12.71 -0.81
N LEU A 148 21.60 12.51 0.41
CA LEU A 148 21.49 13.59 1.40
C LEU A 148 22.86 14.14 1.83
N LYS A 149 23.88 13.28 1.96
CA LYS A 149 25.28 13.69 2.24
C LYS A 149 25.93 14.42 1.06
N GLN A 150 25.48 14.18 -0.17
CA GLN A 150 25.86 14.94 -1.38
C GLN A 150 25.10 16.28 -1.51
N ASN A 151 24.33 16.69 -0.49
CA ASN A 151 23.46 17.87 -0.50
C ASN A 151 22.39 17.86 -1.63
N ARG A 152 22.09 16.70 -2.23
CA ARG A 152 20.98 16.54 -3.16
C ARG A 152 19.66 16.66 -2.40
N LYS A 153 18.62 17.21 -3.03
CA LYS A 153 17.25 17.15 -2.51
C LYS A 153 16.72 15.71 -2.63
N VAL A 154 16.04 15.21 -1.61
CA VAL A 154 15.44 13.87 -1.60
C VAL A 154 13.99 13.97 -1.13
N LEU A 155 13.06 13.43 -1.91
CA LEU A 155 11.71 13.09 -1.44
C LEU A 155 11.71 11.59 -1.16
N PHE A 156 11.49 11.20 0.10
CA PHE A 156 11.25 9.79 0.43
C PHE A 156 9.76 9.55 0.68
N SER A 157 9.12 8.80 -0.22
CA SER A 157 7.74 8.35 -0.05
C SER A 157 7.69 6.91 0.45
N GLY A 158 6.80 6.60 1.40
CA GLY A 158 6.69 5.24 1.95
C GLY A 158 5.52 5.06 2.92
N THR A 159 5.40 3.86 3.50
CA THR A 159 4.44 3.64 4.59
C THR A 159 4.84 4.43 5.85
N PRO A 160 3.91 4.77 6.75
CA PRO A 160 4.22 5.47 8.01
C PRO A 160 5.38 4.84 8.81
N CYS A 161 5.45 3.51 8.89
CA CYS A 161 6.53 2.82 9.60
C CYS A 161 7.87 2.80 8.85
N GLN A 162 7.87 2.89 7.51
CA GLN A 162 9.10 3.11 6.73
C GLN A 162 9.64 4.53 6.94
N ILE A 163 8.79 5.54 7.10
CA ILE A 163 9.23 6.91 7.42
C ILE A 163 9.84 7.00 8.82
N VAL A 164 9.25 6.38 9.86
CA VAL A 164 9.89 6.29 11.19
C VAL A 164 11.24 5.58 11.08
N ALA A 165 11.31 4.45 10.36
CA ALA A 165 12.53 3.67 10.19
C ALA A 165 13.65 4.49 9.50
N LEU A 166 13.32 5.26 8.45
CA LEU A 166 14.28 6.16 7.80
C LEU A 166 14.77 7.26 8.74
N LYS A 167 13.87 7.96 9.46
CA LYS A 167 14.27 9.00 10.44
C LYS A 167 15.20 8.44 11.51
N ARG A 168 14.88 7.27 12.08
CA ARG A 168 15.72 6.59 13.08
C ARG A 168 17.06 6.10 12.48
N TYR A 169 17.06 5.62 11.23
CA TYR A 169 18.28 5.23 10.51
C TYR A 169 19.25 6.40 10.31
N LEU A 170 18.73 7.55 9.87
CA LEU A 170 19.51 8.76 9.56
C LEU A 170 20.14 9.41 10.80
N LYS A 171 19.59 9.18 12.00
CA LYS A 171 20.04 9.70 13.31
C LYS A 171 20.14 11.24 13.44
N LYS A 172 19.76 12.01 12.43
CA LYS A 172 19.61 13.47 12.47
C LYS A 172 18.55 13.92 11.46
N GLU A 173 18.04 15.12 11.62
CA GLU A 173 17.22 15.78 10.60
C GLU A 173 18.08 16.26 9.41
N TYR A 174 17.43 16.47 8.27
CA TYR A 174 18.01 16.97 7.03
C TYR A 174 17.03 17.95 6.38
N GLU A 175 17.48 19.18 6.10
CA GLU A 175 16.68 20.21 5.43
C GLU A 175 16.39 19.87 3.96
N ASN A 176 17.34 19.18 3.32
CA ASN A 176 17.22 18.66 1.95
C ASN A 176 16.37 17.36 1.84
N LEU A 177 15.75 16.90 2.93
CA LEU A 177 14.86 15.73 2.95
C LEU A 177 13.40 16.15 3.11
N LEU A 178 12.53 15.68 2.21
CA LEU A 178 11.08 15.75 2.33
C LEU A 178 10.52 14.35 2.58
N LEU A 179 9.80 14.17 3.68
CA LEU A 179 9.21 12.89 4.09
C LEU A 179 7.71 12.85 3.79
N VAL A 180 7.30 11.92 2.93
CA VAL A 180 5.89 11.76 2.53
C VAL A 180 5.40 10.37 2.93
N ASP A 181 4.42 10.30 3.83
CA ASP A 181 3.71 9.05 4.12
C ASP A 181 2.28 9.08 3.58
N PHE A 182 1.55 7.99 3.82
CA PHE A 182 0.15 7.90 3.46
C PHE A 182 -0.68 7.19 4.53
N ILE A 183 -2.00 7.44 4.51
CA ILE A 183 -2.98 6.80 5.39
C ILE A 183 -3.02 5.29 5.08
N CYS A 184 -2.17 4.54 5.78
CA CYS A 184 -1.93 3.13 5.53
C CYS A 184 -2.91 2.26 6.33
N HIS A 185 -3.64 1.38 5.66
CA HIS A 185 -4.52 0.40 6.29
C HIS A 185 -3.75 -0.78 6.91
N GLY A 186 -2.58 -1.09 6.36
CA GLY A 186 -1.77 -2.27 6.63
C GLY A 186 -1.15 -2.78 5.32
N VAL A 187 -0.14 -3.64 5.43
CA VAL A 187 0.49 -4.31 4.27
C VAL A 187 0.20 -5.82 4.32
N PRO A 188 -0.28 -6.43 3.23
CA PRO A 188 -0.49 -7.88 3.17
C PRO A 188 0.77 -8.64 2.76
N SER A 189 0.77 -9.94 3.03
CA SER A 189 1.88 -10.87 2.78
C SER A 189 2.34 -10.92 1.30
N PRO A 190 3.66 -10.72 1.05
CA PRO A 190 4.32 -11.09 -0.20
C PRO A 190 4.09 -12.56 -0.60
N GLY A 191 4.20 -13.51 0.32
CA GLY A 191 3.92 -14.93 0.03
C GLY A 191 2.49 -15.19 -0.44
N VAL A 192 1.50 -14.57 0.21
CA VAL A 192 0.08 -14.65 -0.20
C VAL A 192 -0.14 -14.01 -1.58
N TRP A 193 0.53 -12.88 -1.85
CA TRP A 193 0.51 -12.25 -3.17
C TRP A 193 1.10 -13.17 -4.25
N ARG A 194 2.26 -13.79 -4.00
CA ARG A 194 2.89 -14.74 -4.93
C ARG A 194 2.02 -15.98 -5.19
N LYS A 195 1.38 -16.56 -4.16
CA LYS A 195 0.44 -17.68 -4.35
C LYS A 195 -0.78 -17.25 -5.19
N TYR A 196 -1.38 -16.11 -4.89
CA TYR A 196 -2.49 -15.56 -5.67
C TYR A 196 -2.11 -15.36 -7.14
N LEU A 197 -0.99 -14.67 -7.41
CA LEU A 197 -0.57 -14.33 -8.78
C LEU A 197 -0.27 -15.58 -9.61
N LYS A 198 0.47 -16.57 -9.05
CA LYS A 198 0.74 -17.85 -9.72
C LYS A 198 -0.55 -18.59 -10.08
N GLN A 199 -1.56 -18.60 -9.21
CA GLN A 199 -2.84 -19.26 -9.51
C GLN A 199 -3.66 -18.52 -10.58
N VAL A 200 -3.69 -17.19 -10.60
CA VAL A 200 -4.42 -16.42 -11.63
C VAL A 200 -3.78 -16.55 -13.02
N ILE A 201 -2.45 -16.59 -13.09
CA ILE A 201 -1.73 -16.86 -14.34
C ILE A 201 -2.10 -18.26 -14.84
N ALA A 202 -1.93 -19.30 -14.01
CA ALA A 202 -2.23 -20.68 -14.38
C ALA A 202 -3.68 -20.87 -14.87
N LEU A 203 -4.67 -20.32 -14.14
CA LEU A 203 -6.09 -20.39 -14.51
C LEU A 203 -6.43 -19.64 -15.81
N THR A 204 -5.61 -18.68 -16.23
CA THR A 204 -5.83 -17.95 -17.49
C THR A 204 -5.25 -18.70 -18.68
N CYS A 205 -4.11 -19.38 -18.52
CA CYS A 205 -3.54 -20.28 -19.52
C CYS A 205 -4.40 -21.53 -19.78
N ASP A 206 -5.07 -22.05 -18.74
CA ASP A 206 -5.78 -23.33 -18.75
C ASP A 206 -7.01 -23.41 -19.67
N LYS A 207 -7.44 -22.30 -20.28
CA LYS A 207 -8.70 -22.21 -21.05
C LYS A 207 -8.70 -22.94 -22.40
N ASN A 208 -7.53 -23.33 -22.93
CA ASN A 208 -7.41 -23.85 -24.30
C ASN A 208 -7.01 -25.33 -24.42
N THR A 209 -6.85 -26.10 -23.32
CA THR A 209 -6.29 -27.47 -23.41
C THR A 209 -7.05 -28.53 -22.61
N VAL A 210 -7.54 -29.56 -23.30
CA VAL A 210 -8.20 -30.73 -22.70
C VAL A 210 -7.19 -31.84 -22.39
N SER A 211 -6.59 -31.82 -21.19
CA SER A 211 -6.14 -33.02 -20.45
C SER A 211 -5.68 -32.63 -19.04
N SER A 212 -5.87 -33.50 -18.05
CA SER A 212 -5.57 -33.24 -16.65
C SER A 212 -4.18 -33.69 -16.17
N HIS A 213 -3.42 -34.45 -16.98
CA HIS A 213 -2.27 -35.20 -16.48
C HIS A 213 -0.87 -34.66 -16.86
N LEU A 214 -0.76 -33.64 -17.72
CA LEU A 214 0.52 -33.02 -18.13
C LEU A 214 0.74 -31.60 -17.54
N LYS A 215 -0.03 -31.24 -16.51
CA LYS A 215 -0.32 -29.84 -16.15
C LYS A 215 0.76 -29.04 -15.42
N LEU A 216 1.89 -29.63 -15.01
CA LEU A 216 2.82 -28.98 -14.08
C LEU A 216 4.15 -28.46 -14.67
N LEU A 217 4.45 -28.72 -15.96
CA LEU A 217 5.79 -28.47 -16.53
C LEU A 217 5.83 -27.64 -17.82
N LEU A 218 4.68 -27.33 -18.43
CA LEU A 218 4.62 -26.73 -19.77
C LEU A 218 3.81 -25.42 -19.87
N SER A 219 3.03 -25.05 -18.85
CA SER A 219 2.14 -23.88 -18.89
C SER A 219 2.77 -22.56 -18.41
N GLU A 220 3.85 -22.60 -17.61
CA GLU A 220 4.45 -21.39 -17.02
C GLU A 220 5.33 -20.58 -18.00
N ARG A 221 5.67 -21.11 -19.19
CA ARG A 221 6.62 -20.47 -20.12
C ARG A 221 6.02 -19.43 -21.06
N ASN A 222 4.71 -19.49 -21.33
CA ASN A 222 4.10 -18.74 -22.44
C ASN A 222 3.24 -17.55 -21.99
N ALA A 223 3.15 -17.25 -20.69
CA ALA A 223 2.37 -16.13 -20.16
C ALA A 223 3.22 -15.16 -19.35
N LEU A 224 3.32 -13.91 -19.81
CA LEU A 224 4.04 -12.83 -19.16
C LEU A 224 3.07 -11.82 -18.57
N VAL A 225 3.37 -11.31 -17.37
CA VAL A 225 2.62 -10.19 -16.78
C VAL A 225 3.17 -8.87 -17.33
N GLU A 226 2.30 -8.08 -17.96
CA GLU A 226 2.64 -6.78 -18.57
C GLU A 226 2.27 -5.60 -17.66
N GLY A 227 1.26 -5.76 -16.79
CA GLY A 227 0.72 -4.67 -16.00
C GLY A 227 -0.20 -5.13 -14.88
N ILE A 228 -0.08 -4.48 -13.72
CA ILE A 228 -0.96 -4.69 -12.55
C ILE A 228 -1.38 -3.34 -11.99
N SER A 229 -2.68 -3.14 -11.76
CA SER A 229 -3.22 -1.99 -11.04
C SER A 229 -4.26 -2.42 -10.01
N PHE A 230 -4.07 -2.06 -8.75
CA PHE A 230 -5.06 -2.26 -7.69
C PHE A 230 -6.12 -1.14 -7.63
N ARG A 231 -6.04 -0.16 -8.54
CA ARG A 231 -6.80 1.09 -8.54
C ARG A 231 -7.05 1.56 -9.98
N ASP A 232 -7.53 0.66 -10.83
CA ASP A 232 -7.89 0.97 -12.22
C ASP A 232 -9.20 1.76 -12.26
N LYS A 233 -9.17 2.98 -12.81
CA LYS A 233 -10.29 3.93 -12.77
C LYS A 233 -11.06 4.04 -14.09
N ARG A 234 -10.94 3.06 -14.99
CA ARG A 234 -11.71 3.02 -16.27
C ARG A 234 -13.23 3.13 -16.08
N LEU A 235 -13.76 2.77 -14.91
CA LEU A 235 -15.19 2.83 -14.56
C LEU A 235 -15.55 3.94 -13.54
N GLY A 236 -14.64 4.88 -13.30
CA GLY A 236 -14.75 5.90 -12.24
C GLY A 236 -14.10 5.46 -10.92
N TRP A 237 -13.77 6.41 -10.05
CA TRP A 237 -13.08 6.17 -8.77
C TRP A 237 -13.98 5.42 -7.77
N GLN A 238 -15.28 5.72 -7.70
CA GLN A 238 -16.22 4.95 -6.86
C GLN A 238 -16.39 3.48 -7.29
N LYS A 239 -15.89 3.10 -8.47
CA LYS A 239 -15.96 1.74 -9.03
C LYS A 239 -14.60 1.22 -9.51
N TYR A 240 -13.49 1.70 -8.94
CA TYR A 240 -12.17 1.23 -9.36
C TYR A 240 -12.04 -0.29 -9.20
N SER A 241 -11.33 -0.92 -10.15
CA SER A 241 -11.09 -2.37 -10.16
C SER A 241 -9.64 -2.71 -9.80
N PHE A 242 -9.41 -3.98 -9.49
CA PHE A 242 -8.13 -4.61 -9.73
C PHE A 242 -8.07 -4.98 -11.22
N SER A 243 -6.97 -4.66 -11.90
CA SER A 243 -6.71 -5.14 -13.26
C SER A 243 -5.32 -5.75 -13.40
N LEU A 244 -5.25 -6.77 -14.24
CA LEU A 244 -4.08 -7.57 -14.56
C LEU A 244 -4.03 -7.75 -16.08
N THR A 245 -2.96 -7.29 -16.70
CA THR A 245 -2.70 -7.49 -18.13
C THR A 245 -1.64 -8.59 -18.28
N LEU A 246 -2.00 -9.64 -19.01
CA LEU A 246 -1.13 -10.74 -19.40
C LEU A 246 -0.91 -10.68 -20.90
N SER A 247 0.30 -11.03 -21.36
CA SER A 247 0.54 -11.37 -22.76
C SER A 247 0.88 -12.85 -22.91
N THR A 248 0.58 -13.40 -24.09
CA THR A 248 1.00 -14.76 -24.46
C THR A 248 1.55 -14.78 -25.88
N THR A 249 2.66 -15.47 -26.08
CA THR A 249 3.23 -15.69 -27.42
C THR A 249 2.76 -17.04 -27.97
N ASP A 250 2.27 -17.05 -29.21
CA ASP A 250 1.90 -18.29 -29.91
C ASP A 250 3.11 -18.96 -30.59
N GLU A 251 2.92 -20.14 -31.17
CA GLU A 251 3.97 -20.91 -31.86
C GLU A 251 4.52 -20.21 -33.12
N SER A 252 3.82 -19.19 -33.63
CA SER A 252 4.24 -18.35 -34.76
C SER A 252 4.93 -17.05 -34.31
N GLY A 253 5.06 -16.81 -33.00
CA GLY A 253 5.69 -15.63 -32.42
C GLY A 253 4.76 -14.43 -32.22
N ASN A 254 3.44 -14.55 -32.46
CA ASN A 254 2.53 -13.42 -32.28
C ASN A 254 2.22 -13.18 -30.79
N LYS A 255 2.34 -11.92 -30.36
CA LYS A 255 2.01 -11.50 -28.99
C LYS A 255 0.51 -11.19 -28.86
N ASN A 256 -0.24 -12.16 -28.33
CA ASN A 256 -1.61 -11.96 -27.87
C ASN A 256 -1.60 -11.25 -26.50
N THR A 257 -2.67 -10.53 -26.14
CA THR A 257 -2.75 -9.79 -24.86
C THR A 257 -4.17 -9.83 -24.30
N VAL A 258 -4.30 -10.16 -23.00
CA VAL A 258 -5.55 -10.29 -22.26
C VAL A 258 -5.52 -9.37 -21.04
N SER A 259 -6.55 -8.55 -20.86
CA SER A 259 -6.72 -7.71 -19.67
C SER A 259 -7.90 -8.23 -18.83
N LEU A 260 -7.60 -8.69 -17.62
CA LEU A 260 -8.58 -9.01 -16.60
C LEU A 260 -8.90 -7.74 -15.80
N SER A 261 -10.17 -7.58 -15.38
CA SER A 261 -10.63 -6.46 -14.57
C SER A 261 -11.74 -6.94 -13.64
N GLU A 262 -11.53 -6.86 -12.33
CA GLU A 262 -12.42 -7.38 -11.29
C GLU A 262 -12.71 -6.31 -10.23
N SER A 263 -13.96 -6.20 -9.74
CA SER A 263 -14.20 -5.33 -8.58
C SER A 263 -13.59 -5.95 -7.31
N LEU A 264 -13.35 -5.10 -6.31
CA LEU A 264 -12.75 -5.51 -5.03
C LEU A 264 -13.58 -6.54 -4.24
N ASN A 265 -14.86 -6.71 -4.61
CA ASN A 265 -15.76 -7.69 -4.00
C ASN A 265 -15.73 -9.06 -4.72
N GLU A 266 -15.11 -9.12 -5.89
CA GLU A 266 -14.94 -10.33 -6.71
C GLU A 266 -13.51 -10.84 -6.58
N ASN A 267 -12.53 -9.96 -6.84
CA ASN A 267 -11.10 -10.25 -6.78
C ASN A 267 -10.68 -10.86 -5.43
N LEU A 268 -10.16 -12.09 -5.47
CA LEU A 268 -9.89 -12.90 -4.27
C LEU A 268 -8.84 -12.27 -3.34
N PHE A 269 -7.82 -11.63 -3.90
CA PHE A 269 -6.78 -10.96 -3.12
C PHE A 269 -7.32 -9.70 -2.43
N MET A 270 -8.03 -8.83 -3.15
CA MET A 270 -8.65 -7.65 -2.53
C MET A 270 -9.71 -8.03 -1.48
N ARG A 271 -10.47 -9.11 -1.69
CA ARG A 271 -11.41 -9.64 -0.68
C ARG A 271 -10.72 -10.05 0.62
N GLY A 272 -9.60 -10.77 0.53
CA GLY A 272 -8.85 -11.22 1.72
C GLY A 272 -8.12 -10.09 2.43
N PHE A 273 -7.51 -9.18 1.67
CA PHE A 273 -6.89 -7.96 2.17
C PHE A 273 -7.89 -7.06 2.92
N LEU A 274 -9.06 -6.78 2.33
CA LEU A 274 -10.12 -5.97 2.94
C LEU A 274 -10.88 -6.69 4.08
N ALA A 275 -10.63 -7.99 4.27
CA ALA A 275 -11.06 -8.76 5.44
C ALA A 275 -9.93 -8.93 6.49
N ASN A 276 -8.81 -8.21 6.32
CA ASN A 276 -7.62 -8.21 7.16
C ASN A 276 -6.95 -9.60 7.35
N LEU A 277 -7.22 -10.59 6.50
CA LEU A 277 -6.89 -12.01 6.79
C LEU A 277 -5.39 -12.31 6.83
N TYR A 278 -4.57 -11.51 6.13
CA TYR A 278 -3.13 -11.72 5.99
C TYR A 278 -2.35 -10.40 5.93
N LEU A 279 -2.79 -9.42 6.74
CA LEU A 279 -1.94 -8.28 7.05
C LEU A 279 -0.80 -8.74 7.96
N ARG A 280 0.34 -8.05 7.85
CA ARG A 280 1.51 -8.30 8.70
C ARG A 280 1.12 -8.21 10.18
N PRO A 281 1.61 -9.08 11.08
CA PRO A 281 1.29 -9.02 12.51
C PRO A 281 1.49 -7.62 13.12
N SER A 282 2.53 -6.90 12.71
CA SER A 282 2.81 -5.53 13.16
C SER A 282 1.80 -4.46 12.68
N CYS A 283 0.89 -4.77 11.74
CA CYS A 283 -0.13 -3.82 11.29
C CYS A 283 -1.29 -3.67 12.27
N TYR A 284 -1.66 -4.73 12.98
CA TYR A 284 -2.73 -4.69 14.00
C TYR A 284 -2.29 -3.96 15.28
N ALA A 285 -0.98 -3.82 15.49
CA ALA A 285 -0.35 -3.07 16.58
C ALA A 285 0.56 -1.93 16.06
N CYS A 286 0.20 -1.31 14.92
CA CYS A 286 1.10 -0.42 14.16
C CYS A 286 1.71 0.72 15.01
N PRO A 287 3.06 0.81 15.14
CA PRO A 287 3.73 1.84 15.95
C PRO A 287 3.72 3.24 15.31
N ALA A 288 3.28 3.35 14.06
CA ALA A 288 3.37 4.57 13.25
C ALA A 288 1.99 5.15 12.84
N ASN A 289 0.88 4.63 13.39
CA ASN A 289 -0.45 5.25 13.24
C ASN A 289 -0.58 6.53 14.09
N LYS A 290 -1.75 7.19 14.10
CA LYS A 290 -2.02 8.39 14.95
C LYS A 290 -1.01 9.53 14.71
N GLY A 291 -0.57 9.69 13.46
CA GLY A 291 0.42 10.68 13.06
C GLY A 291 1.87 10.39 13.48
N LYS A 292 2.16 9.29 14.20
CA LYS A 292 3.49 8.95 14.77
C LYS A 292 4.64 8.77 13.76
N SER A 293 4.38 8.91 12.45
CA SER A 293 5.38 8.71 11.39
C SER A 293 6.55 9.69 11.38
N GLY A 294 6.33 10.93 11.85
CA GLY A 294 7.30 12.02 11.73
C GLY A 294 7.50 12.55 10.29
N SER A 295 6.62 12.18 9.35
CA SER A 295 6.57 12.76 7.99
C SER A 295 6.28 14.26 7.98
N ASP A 296 6.57 14.92 6.86
CA ASP A 296 6.23 16.32 6.61
C ASP A 296 4.81 16.46 6.03
N ILE A 297 4.40 15.52 5.17
CA ILE A 297 3.07 15.46 4.55
C ILE A 297 2.55 14.02 4.56
N THR A 298 1.28 13.82 4.94
CA THR A 298 0.55 12.55 4.77
C THR A 298 -0.47 12.68 3.65
N LEU A 299 -0.47 11.73 2.71
CA LEU A 299 -1.45 11.62 1.62
C LEU A 299 -2.50 10.53 1.91
N GLY A 300 -3.69 10.61 1.33
CA GLY A 300 -4.70 9.55 1.48
C GLY A 300 -5.84 9.65 0.49
N ASP A 301 -6.71 8.64 0.52
CA ASP A 301 -8.02 8.69 -0.16
C ASP A 301 -9.00 9.51 0.69
N TYR A 302 -9.64 10.52 0.10
CA TYR A 302 -10.67 11.30 0.80
C TYR A 302 -12.01 10.55 0.79
N TRP A 303 -12.10 9.50 1.61
CA TRP A 303 -13.33 8.71 1.73
C TRP A 303 -14.54 9.58 2.10
N GLY A 304 -15.65 9.38 1.39
CA GLY A 304 -16.90 10.11 1.65
C GLY A 304 -16.94 11.56 1.17
N ILE A 305 -15.96 12.02 0.37
CA ILE A 305 -15.94 13.38 -0.20
C ILE A 305 -17.23 13.75 -0.96
N SER A 306 -17.84 12.80 -1.71
CA SER A 306 -19.18 12.91 -2.32
C SER A 306 -20.35 13.27 -1.38
N SER A 307 -20.12 13.32 -0.07
CA SER A 307 -21.11 13.74 0.94
C SER A 307 -20.60 14.83 1.89
N LEU A 308 -19.39 15.35 1.66
CA LEU A 308 -18.78 16.46 2.40
C LEU A 308 -18.53 17.68 1.50
N MET A 309 -18.11 17.46 0.25
CA MET A 309 -17.93 18.47 -0.79
C MET A 309 -18.48 17.91 -2.13
N PRO A 310 -19.80 17.76 -2.28
CA PRO A 310 -20.43 17.08 -3.42
C PRO A 310 -20.26 17.85 -4.75
N ASP A 311 -19.94 19.13 -4.69
CA ASP A 311 -19.60 20.01 -5.82
C ASP A 311 -18.12 19.88 -6.25
N TYR A 312 -17.31 19.16 -5.47
CA TYR A 312 -15.87 19.00 -5.69
C TYR A 312 -15.49 17.60 -6.20
N ASP A 313 -16.33 16.60 -5.90
CA ASP A 313 -16.16 15.21 -6.31
C ASP A 313 -16.69 15.00 -7.74
N ASP A 314 -15.77 14.74 -8.66
CA ASP A 314 -16.00 14.50 -10.09
C ASP A 314 -15.82 13.01 -10.46
N ASP A 315 -15.79 12.13 -9.45
CA ASP A 315 -15.49 10.69 -9.54
C ASP A 315 -14.14 10.31 -10.19
N LYS A 316 -13.20 11.26 -10.31
CA LYS A 316 -11.81 10.97 -10.72
C LYS A 316 -10.87 10.84 -9.51
N GLY A 317 -11.41 10.94 -8.29
CA GLY A 317 -10.73 10.70 -7.02
C GLY A 317 -10.09 11.96 -6.42
N ILE A 318 -10.29 12.18 -5.12
CA ILE A 318 -9.79 13.34 -4.36
C ILE A 318 -8.85 12.84 -3.27
N SER A 319 -7.66 13.43 -3.16
CA SER A 319 -6.73 13.12 -2.08
C SER A 319 -7.08 13.89 -0.82
N ALA A 320 -7.00 13.21 0.31
CA ALA A 320 -6.81 13.86 1.61
C ALA A 320 -5.33 14.20 1.78
N ILE A 321 -5.03 15.42 2.22
CA ILE A 321 -3.68 15.88 2.55
C ILE A 321 -3.67 16.31 4.02
N SER A 322 -2.72 15.81 4.80
CA SER A 322 -2.40 16.32 6.13
C SER A 322 -1.00 16.90 6.11
N VAL A 323 -0.87 18.19 6.42
CA VAL A 323 0.40 18.91 6.47
C VAL A 323 0.88 18.92 7.91
N ASN A 324 2.02 18.26 8.17
CA ASN A 324 2.40 17.83 9.51
C ASN A 324 3.58 18.61 10.13
N THR A 325 4.31 19.39 9.32
CA THR A 325 5.46 20.20 9.73
C THR A 325 5.47 21.54 8.98
N GLU A 326 6.15 22.55 9.53
CA GLU A 326 6.34 23.83 8.83
C GLU A 326 7.13 23.67 7.51
N LYS A 327 8.04 22.69 7.43
CA LYS A 327 8.71 22.30 6.18
C LYS A 327 7.72 21.73 5.15
N GLY A 328 6.83 20.84 5.58
CA GLY A 328 5.75 20.31 4.74
C GLY A 328 4.78 21.40 4.27
N LYS A 329 4.49 22.38 5.13
CA LYS A 329 3.66 23.56 4.83
C LYS A 329 4.31 24.50 3.81
N ALA A 330 5.60 24.80 3.98
CA ALA A 330 6.39 25.58 3.03
C ALA A 330 6.44 24.90 1.64
N VAL A 331 6.60 23.58 1.59
CA VAL A 331 6.58 22.82 0.32
C VAL A 331 5.16 22.76 -0.28
N TYR A 332 4.13 22.51 0.53
CA TYR A 332 2.75 22.42 0.04
C TYR A 332 2.27 23.75 -0.56
N ALA A 333 2.71 24.89 0.01
CA ALA A 333 2.38 26.22 -0.48
C ALA A 333 2.95 26.55 -1.88
N THR A 334 3.94 25.79 -2.40
CA THR A 334 4.45 26.00 -3.78
C THR A 334 3.75 25.13 -4.83
N LEU A 335 2.83 24.25 -4.44
CA LEU A 335 2.22 23.30 -5.37
C LEU A 335 1.10 23.94 -6.19
N ASN A 336 1.18 23.83 -7.51
CA ASN A 336 0.02 24.05 -8.38
C ASN A 336 -0.96 22.87 -8.23
N VAL A 337 -1.86 22.98 -7.26
CA VAL A 337 -2.84 21.94 -6.92
C VAL A 337 -4.19 22.57 -6.61
N ASP A 338 -5.24 22.10 -7.29
CA ASP A 338 -6.61 22.43 -6.91
C ASP A 338 -6.86 21.82 -5.53
N ASN A 339 -7.23 22.65 -4.56
CA ASN A 339 -7.44 22.22 -3.18
C ASN A 339 -8.47 23.07 -2.42
N ARG A 340 -9.03 22.48 -1.36
CA ARG A 340 -9.94 23.11 -0.40
C ARG A 340 -9.52 22.73 1.02
N SER A 341 -9.49 23.70 1.92
CA SER A 341 -9.21 23.44 3.35
C SER A 341 -10.33 22.63 4.01
N THR A 342 -9.98 21.89 5.05
CA THR A 342 -10.92 21.10 5.85
C THR A 342 -10.40 20.87 7.27
N SER A 343 -11.20 20.18 8.10
CA SER A 343 -10.83 19.87 9.49
C SER A 343 -10.25 18.46 9.64
N TYR A 344 -9.41 18.26 10.66
CA TYR A 344 -8.81 16.96 10.96
C TYR A 344 -9.88 15.95 11.43
N GLU A 345 -10.91 16.41 12.13
CA GLU A 345 -12.03 15.61 12.63
C GLU A 345 -12.84 15.05 11.46
N ALA A 346 -13.14 15.88 10.45
CA ALA A 346 -13.84 15.48 9.24
C ALA A 346 -13.06 14.41 8.45
N LEU A 347 -11.73 14.51 8.42
CA LEU A 347 -10.86 13.48 7.84
C LEU A 347 -10.89 12.18 8.67
N CYS A 348 -10.72 12.28 9.99
CA CYS A 348 -10.69 11.12 10.90
C CYS A 348 -11.99 10.31 10.90
N GLN A 349 -13.15 10.97 10.81
CA GLN A 349 -14.47 10.31 10.69
C GLN A 349 -14.60 9.39 9.47
N ARG A 350 -13.74 9.56 8.45
CA ARG A 350 -13.78 8.79 7.20
C ARG A 350 -12.52 7.95 6.95
N ASN A 351 -11.41 8.26 7.62
CA ASN A 351 -10.14 7.54 7.55
C ASN A 351 -9.79 6.88 8.91
N PRO A 352 -10.43 5.78 9.32
CA PRO A 352 -10.19 5.15 10.62
C PRO A 352 -8.73 4.69 10.81
N SER A 353 -8.05 4.27 9.73
CA SER A 353 -6.64 3.87 9.74
C SER A 353 -5.67 4.99 10.14
N LEU A 354 -6.10 6.26 10.07
CA LEU A 354 -5.32 7.41 10.54
C LEU A 354 -5.23 7.46 12.07
N VAL A 355 -6.30 7.04 12.76
CA VAL A 355 -6.45 7.17 14.23
C VAL A 355 -6.36 5.85 15.00
N ARG A 356 -6.45 4.69 14.33
CA ARG A 356 -6.24 3.38 14.97
C ARG A 356 -5.71 2.33 13.99
N ALA A 357 -5.02 1.33 14.53
CA ALA A 357 -4.74 0.10 13.82
C ALA A 357 -6.03 -0.70 13.54
N CYS A 358 -5.94 -1.63 12.58
CA CYS A 358 -6.99 -2.59 12.28
C CYS A 358 -7.06 -3.70 13.33
N ASP A 359 -8.27 -4.20 13.61
CA ASP A 359 -8.48 -5.30 14.57
C ASP A 359 -8.07 -6.64 13.94
N ILE A 360 -7.47 -7.54 14.73
CA ILE A 360 -7.12 -8.90 14.29
C ILE A 360 -8.43 -9.66 13.99
N PRO A 361 -8.67 -10.16 12.76
CA PRO A 361 -9.88 -10.89 12.45
C PRO A 361 -9.79 -12.33 12.98
N LYS A 362 -10.89 -12.85 13.51
CA LYS A 362 -10.99 -14.23 14.04
C LYS A 362 -10.59 -15.32 13.03
N ASN A 363 -10.64 -15.03 11.74
CA ASN A 363 -10.28 -15.95 10.66
C ASN A 363 -8.80 -15.85 10.23
N ARG A 364 -7.95 -15.04 10.89
CA ARG A 364 -6.52 -14.87 10.52
C ARG A 364 -5.74 -16.18 10.66
N GLU A 365 -5.74 -16.76 11.85
CA GLU A 365 -5.07 -18.02 12.15
C GLU A 365 -5.61 -19.15 11.26
N ARG A 366 -6.95 -19.23 11.13
CA ARG A 366 -7.60 -20.19 10.23
C ARG A 366 -7.28 -19.97 8.74
N PHE A 367 -6.91 -18.76 8.32
CA PHE A 367 -6.36 -18.53 6.98
C PHE A 367 -4.97 -19.16 6.87
N PHE A 368 -4.03 -18.82 7.76
CA PHE A 368 -2.66 -19.33 7.68
C PHE A 368 -2.53 -20.85 7.96
N ASN A 369 -3.47 -21.45 8.69
CA ASN A 369 -3.54 -22.92 8.84
C ASN A 369 -4.07 -23.65 7.59
N LEU A 370 -4.72 -22.95 6.65
CA LEU A 370 -5.35 -23.56 5.45
C LEU A 370 -4.74 -23.11 4.11
N TRP A 371 -4.11 -21.93 4.05
CA TRP A 371 -3.74 -21.29 2.79
C TRP A 371 -2.67 -22.03 1.98
N TYR A 372 -1.85 -22.90 2.57
CA TYR A 372 -0.95 -23.77 1.82
C TYR A 372 -1.70 -24.98 1.24
N ALA A 373 -2.39 -25.74 2.11
CA ALA A 373 -2.99 -27.04 1.78
C ALA A 373 -4.24 -26.96 0.90
N ILE A 374 -4.95 -25.84 0.90
CA ILE A 374 -6.20 -25.64 0.13
C ILE A 374 -5.98 -24.61 -0.98
N ASP A 375 -6.79 -24.70 -2.03
CA ASP A 375 -6.89 -23.68 -3.08
C ASP A 375 -7.29 -22.30 -2.50
N PHE A 376 -6.66 -21.22 -2.99
CA PHE A 376 -6.88 -19.88 -2.47
C PHE A 376 -8.31 -19.39 -2.65
N LYS A 377 -8.99 -19.72 -3.77
CA LYS A 377 -10.39 -19.35 -3.97
C LYS A 377 -11.26 -20.01 -2.91
N CYS A 378 -11.07 -21.31 -2.66
CA CYS A 378 -11.83 -22.02 -1.63
C CYS A 378 -11.64 -21.41 -0.23
N VAL A 379 -10.39 -21.12 0.17
CA VAL A 379 -10.09 -20.50 1.49
C VAL A 379 -10.69 -19.09 1.59
N ILE A 380 -10.48 -18.24 0.58
CA ILE A 380 -11.04 -16.86 0.57
C ILE A 380 -12.56 -16.90 0.54
N GLU A 381 -13.18 -17.75 -0.27
CA GLU A 381 -14.64 -17.87 -0.32
C GLU A 381 -15.22 -18.42 0.98
N GLU A 382 -14.53 -19.31 1.69
CA GLU A 382 -14.97 -19.72 3.02
C GLU A 382 -14.84 -18.59 4.05
N LEU A 383 -13.63 -18.05 4.21
CA LEU A 383 -13.31 -17.15 5.33
C LEU A 383 -13.82 -15.72 5.13
N THR A 384 -14.22 -15.33 3.91
CA THR A 384 -14.89 -14.05 3.60
C THR A 384 -16.41 -14.16 3.40
N LYS A 385 -17.03 -15.33 3.62
CA LYS A 385 -18.50 -15.49 3.55
C LYS A 385 -19.19 -14.49 4.49
N ARG A 386 -19.89 -13.50 3.92
CA ARG A 386 -20.75 -12.59 4.69
C ARG A 386 -21.72 -13.41 5.55
N SER A 387 -21.79 -13.07 6.85
CA SER A 387 -22.74 -13.69 7.79
C SER A 387 -24.19 -13.51 7.33
N LEU A 388 -25.12 -14.34 7.81
CA LEU A 388 -26.52 -14.30 7.37
C LEU A 388 -27.14 -12.90 7.51
N ARG A 389 -26.94 -12.24 8.66
CA ARG A 389 -27.33 -10.84 8.91
C ARG A 389 -26.68 -9.86 7.91
N GLY A 390 -25.41 -10.09 7.54
CA GLY A 390 -24.71 -9.31 6.52
C GLY A 390 -25.23 -9.53 5.09
N ARG A 391 -25.65 -10.75 4.74
CA ARG A 391 -26.31 -11.07 3.47
C ARG A 391 -27.68 -10.40 3.38
N ILE A 392 -28.52 -10.56 4.41
CA ILE A 392 -29.85 -9.93 4.51
C ILE A 392 -29.71 -8.40 4.36
N TYR A 393 -28.82 -7.76 5.12
CA TYR A 393 -28.53 -6.33 4.97
C TYR A 393 -28.05 -5.96 3.55
N SER A 394 -27.23 -6.80 2.90
CA SER A 394 -26.77 -6.58 1.52
C SER A 394 -27.87 -6.75 0.45
N VAL A 395 -28.94 -7.48 0.75
CA VAL A 395 -30.13 -7.62 -0.11
C VAL A 395 -31.08 -6.46 0.13
N VAL A 396 -31.42 -6.19 1.39
CA VAL A 396 -32.26 -5.06 1.82
C VAL A 396 -31.71 -3.73 1.28
N MET A 397 -30.41 -3.45 1.44
CA MET A 397 -29.78 -2.23 0.91
C MET A 397 -29.66 -2.17 -0.62
N ARG A 398 -29.82 -3.30 -1.33
CA ARG A 398 -29.96 -3.33 -2.80
C ARG A 398 -31.39 -3.05 -3.22
N ALA A 399 -32.39 -3.69 -2.60
CA ALA A 399 -33.80 -3.43 -2.83
C ALA A 399 -34.16 -1.96 -2.55
N ILE A 400 -33.77 -1.42 -1.39
CA ILE A 400 -33.91 0.02 -1.07
C ILE A 400 -33.23 0.90 -2.12
N GLY A 401 -32.13 0.43 -2.69
CA GLY A 401 -31.43 1.13 -3.77
C GLY A 401 -32.15 1.17 -5.10
N ALA A 402 -32.91 0.13 -5.43
CA ALA A 402 -33.73 0.05 -6.64
C ALA A 402 -35.02 0.87 -6.50
N PHE A 403 -35.71 0.75 -5.36
CA PHE A 403 -36.99 1.43 -5.12
C PHE A 403 -36.87 2.89 -4.68
N PHE A 404 -35.84 3.25 -3.89
CA PHE A 404 -35.71 4.58 -3.25
C PHE A 404 -34.37 5.28 -3.54
N GLY A 405 -33.60 4.76 -4.50
CA GLY A 405 -32.36 5.35 -4.99
C GLY A 405 -31.29 5.57 -3.90
N THR A 406 -30.45 6.59 -4.10
CA THR A 406 -29.37 6.95 -3.16
C THR A 406 -29.90 7.62 -1.89
N LYS A 407 -31.01 8.37 -1.96
CA LYS A 407 -31.66 8.98 -0.78
C LYS A 407 -32.15 7.91 0.20
N GLY A 408 -32.88 6.88 -0.26
CA GLY A 408 -33.35 5.79 0.59
C GLY A 408 -32.21 5.04 1.29
N LYS A 409 -31.10 4.77 0.57
CA LYS A 409 -29.89 4.19 1.18
C LYS A 409 -29.29 5.08 2.28
N LYS A 410 -29.26 6.40 2.11
CA LYS A 410 -28.76 7.34 3.14
C LYS A 410 -29.68 7.38 4.38
N ILE A 411 -31.00 7.35 4.20
CA ILE A 411 -31.97 7.34 5.32
C ILE A 411 -31.83 6.07 6.16
N ILE A 412 -31.86 4.89 5.54
CA ILE A 412 -31.77 3.60 6.25
C ILE A 412 -30.42 3.42 6.93
N LYS A 413 -29.32 3.91 6.33
CA LYS A 413 -28.00 4.00 6.97
C LYS A 413 -28.04 4.83 8.26
N LYS A 414 -28.62 6.03 8.20
CA LYS A 414 -28.76 6.93 9.37
C LYS A 414 -29.58 6.29 10.50
N LEU A 415 -30.69 5.62 10.16
CA LEU A 415 -31.52 4.88 11.13
C LEU A 415 -30.81 3.69 11.78
N LEU A 416 -29.82 3.09 11.11
CA LEU A 416 -29.06 1.94 11.60
C LEU A 416 -27.67 2.32 12.17
N GLY A 417 -27.36 3.62 12.31
CA GLY A 417 -26.07 4.11 12.82
C GLY A 417 -24.86 3.72 11.95
N ARG A 418 -24.99 3.78 10.60
CA ARG A 418 -24.05 3.21 9.61
C ARG A 418 -23.85 4.05 8.33
#